data_AF-A0A8X6NEL1-F1
#
_entry.id   AF-A0A8X6NEL1-F1
#
_cell.length_a   1.000
_cell.length_b   1.000
_cell.length_c   1.000
_cell.angle_alpha   90.00
_cell.angle_beta   90.00
_cell.angle_gamma   90.00
#
_symmetry.space_group_name_H-M   'P 1'
#
loop_
_entity.id
_entity.type
_entity.pdbx_description
1 polymer ?
#
loop_
_entity_poly.entity_id
_entity_poly.type
_entity_poly.pdbx_seq_one_letter_code
_entity_poly.pdbx_strand_id
1 'polypeptide(L)'
;MIAESLNMSVGSVFTIMTEDLKKKKLCARFVPHTLTTEQKEHRIASSEDLIAAADEDPNFLKTIVTGDESWCLEYDPETKRQSLEWTSPGKGRPMKVRASKSKTKTMLLVFFDS
;
A
#
# COMPACT_ATOMS: atom_id res chain seq x y z
N MET A 1 -9.72 -25.33 5.60
CA MET A 1 -9.81 -24.17 6.53
C MET A 1 -9.53 -24.62 7.96
N ILE A 2 -9.09 -23.72 8.88
CA ILE A 2 -8.77 -24.09 10.28
C ILE A 2 -9.91 -24.87 10.96
N ALA A 3 -11.16 -24.46 10.70
CA ALA A 3 -12.36 -25.13 11.20
C ALA A 3 -12.47 -26.60 10.75
N GLU A 4 -12.15 -26.90 9.49
CA GLU A 4 -12.18 -28.26 8.94
C GLU A 4 -11.03 -29.11 9.48
N SER A 5 -9.82 -28.54 9.58
CA SER A 5 -8.65 -29.27 10.09
C SER A 5 -8.78 -29.63 11.57
N LEU A 6 -9.52 -28.84 12.35
CA LEU A 6 -9.75 -29.06 13.78
C LEU A 6 -11.11 -29.69 14.07
N ASN A 7 -11.93 -29.97 13.05
CA ASN A 7 -13.32 -30.42 13.17
C ASN A 7 -14.15 -29.54 14.14
N MET A 8 -13.99 -28.23 14.04
CA MET A 8 -14.64 -27.22 14.89
C MET A 8 -15.59 -26.36 14.07
N SER A 9 -16.58 -25.75 14.74
CA SER A 9 -17.42 -24.75 14.10
C SER A 9 -16.61 -23.49 13.75
N VAL A 10 -16.98 -22.81 12.65
CA VAL A 10 -16.36 -21.54 12.25
C VAL A 10 -16.49 -20.48 13.33
N GLY A 11 -17.61 -20.47 14.07
CA GLY A 11 -17.83 -19.56 15.20
C GLY A 11 -16.85 -19.81 16.34
N SER A 12 -16.65 -21.08 16.72
CA SER A 12 -15.67 -21.45 17.75
C SER A 12 -14.24 -21.04 17.36
N VAL A 13 -13.85 -21.25 16.10
CA VAL A 13 -12.55 -20.81 15.59
C VAL A 13 -12.43 -19.28 15.62
N PHE A 14 -13.50 -18.56 15.28
CA PHE A 14 -13.52 -17.10 15.32
C PHE A 14 -13.30 -16.59 16.75
N THR A 15 -14.10 -17.07 17.72
CA THR A 15 -13.97 -16.73 19.14
C THR A 15 -12.56 -17.01 19.65
N ILE A 16 -12.02 -18.21 19.42
CA ILE A 16 -10.66 -18.55 19.86
C ILE A 16 -9.63 -17.62 19.22
N MET A 17 -9.74 -17.35 17.92
CA MET A 17 -8.80 -16.45 17.25
C MET A 17 -8.87 -15.02 17.79
N THR A 18 -10.05 -14.44 17.95
CA THR A 18 -10.20 -13.01 18.28
C THR A 18 -10.17 -12.74 19.79
N GLU A 19 -10.76 -13.62 20.59
CA GLU A 19 -10.96 -13.42 22.03
C GLU A 19 -9.87 -14.09 22.86
N ASP A 20 -9.54 -15.35 22.60
CA ASP A 20 -8.56 -16.09 23.42
C ASP A 20 -7.13 -15.77 22.98
N LEU A 21 -6.86 -15.87 21.67
CA LEU A 21 -5.54 -15.67 21.08
C LEU A 21 -5.24 -14.23 20.68
N LYS A 22 -6.23 -13.33 20.81
CA LYS A 22 -6.15 -11.90 20.47
C LYS A 22 -5.58 -11.62 19.06
N LYS A 23 -5.83 -12.52 18.11
CA LYS A 23 -5.39 -12.38 16.72
C LYS A 23 -6.31 -11.41 15.97
N LYS A 24 -5.70 -10.65 15.07
CA LYS A 24 -6.40 -9.74 14.17
C LYS A 24 -6.20 -10.21 12.74
N LYS A 25 -7.27 -10.22 11.96
CA LYS A 25 -7.21 -10.48 10.51
C LYS A 25 -6.95 -9.15 9.80
N LEU A 26 -5.73 -8.98 9.31
CA LEU A 26 -5.31 -7.78 8.59
C LEU A 26 -5.04 -8.11 7.11
N CYS A 27 -5.23 -7.14 6.23
CA CYS A 27 -4.77 -7.25 4.86
C CYS A 27 -3.25 -7.06 4.80
N ALA A 28 -2.59 -7.79 3.90
CA ALA A 28 -1.18 -7.55 3.62
C ALA A 28 -0.95 -6.14 3.10
N ARG A 29 0.22 -5.56 3.42
CA ARG A 29 0.68 -4.30 2.84
C ARG A 29 1.29 -4.56 1.47
N PHE A 30 0.98 -3.73 0.49
CA PHE A 30 1.71 -3.71 -0.77
C PHE A 30 3.07 -3.03 -0.55
N VAL A 31 4.14 -3.68 -0.99
CA VAL A 31 5.50 -3.14 -0.98
C VAL A 31 6.01 -3.08 -2.42
N PRO A 32 6.82 -2.08 -2.81
CA PRO A 32 7.29 -1.94 -4.19
C PRO A 32 8.12 -3.12 -4.68
N HIS A 33 8.98 -3.67 -3.82
CA HIS A 33 9.87 -4.77 -4.16
C HIS A 33 10.26 -5.58 -2.92
N THR A 34 10.58 -6.86 -3.13
CA THR A 34 11.19 -7.70 -2.10
C THR A 34 12.70 -7.46 -2.13
N LEU A 35 13.22 -6.84 -1.08
CA LEU A 35 14.66 -6.53 -0.99
C LEU A 35 15.47 -7.71 -0.47
N THR A 36 16.66 -7.93 -1.03
CA THR A 36 17.67 -8.85 -0.48
C THR A 36 18.26 -8.29 0.83
N THR A 37 19.01 -9.12 1.55
CA THR A 37 19.71 -8.65 2.76
C THR A 37 20.73 -7.58 2.43
N GLU A 38 21.53 -7.76 1.38
CA GLU A 38 22.55 -6.77 1.00
C GLU A 38 21.92 -5.43 0.58
N GLN A 39 20.79 -5.46 -0.15
CA GLN A 39 20.07 -4.24 -0.51
C GLN A 39 19.54 -3.48 0.70
N LYS A 40 19.15 -4.19 1.77
CA LYS A 40 18.71 -3.54 3.01
C LYS A 40 19.88 -2.90 3.74
N GLU A 41 20.99 -3.61 3.86
CA GLU A 41 22.21 -3.10 4.49
C GLU A 41 22.73 -1.86 3.77
N HIS A 42 22.80 -1.90 2.44
CA HIS A 42 23.19 -0.74 1.65
C HIS A 42 22.25 0.47 1.89
N ARG A 43 20.93 0.24 1.94
CA ARG A 43 19.97 1.31 2.21
C ARG A 43 20.14 1.90 3.61
N ILE A 44 20.45 1.08 4.61
CA ILE A 44 20.71 1.55 5.98
C ILE A 44 21.96 2.42 5.98
N ALA A 45 23.08 1.93 5.43
CA ALA A 45 24.33 2.68 5.35
C ALA A 45 24.15 4.03 4.63
N SER A 46 23.50 4.04 3.45
CA SER A 46 23.22 5.28 2.73
C SER A 46 22.34 6.25 3.53
N SER A 47 21.41 5.73 4.35
CA SER A 47 20.55 6.57 5.18
C SER A 47 21.30 7.15 6.37
N GLU A 48 22.20 6.38 6.98
CA GLU A 48 23.06 6.83 8.08
C GLU A 48 23.96 7.98 7.62
N ASP A 49 24.57 7.87 6.43
CA ASP A 49 25.39 8.95 5.84
C ASP A 49 24.57 10.23 5.61
N LEU A 50 23.36 10.10 5.07
CA LEU A 50 22.47 11.24 4.82
C LEU A 50 21.99 11.91 6.11
N ILE A 51 21.74 11.13 7.16
CA ILE A 51 21.37 11.65 8.48
C ILE A 51 22.54 12.42 9.09
N ALA A 52 23.76 11.85 9.05
CA ALA A 52 24.95 12.52 9.57
C ALA A 52 25.20 13.86 8.86
N ALA A 53 25.04 13.92 7.53
CA ALA A 53 25.18 15.17 6.78
C ALA A 53 24.11 16.22 7.16
N ALA A 54 22.87 15.77 7.40
CA ALA A 54 21.78 16.66 7.83
C ALA A 54 21.98 17.18 9.27
N ASP A 55 22.59 16.38 10.15
CA ASP A 55 22.91 16.77 11.52
C ASP A 55 24.10 17.75 11.59
N GLU A 56 25.05 17.64 10.65
CA GLU A 56 26.22 18.53 10.56
C GLU A 56 25.85 19.93 10.03
N ASP A 57 25.02 20.00 8.98
CA ASP A 57 24.57 21.27 8.39
C ASP A 57 23.04 21.40 8.42
N PRO A 58 22.49 22.31 9.25
CA PRO A 58 21.06 22.61 9.28
C PRO A 58 20.47 23.09 7.94
N ASN A 59 21.30 23.51 6.98
CA ASN A 59 20.87 23.90 5.64
C ASN A 59 21.06 22.80 4.59
N PHE A 60 21.62 21.64 4.93
CA PHE A 60 21.89 20.55 3.99
C PHE A 60 20.67 20.24 3.10
N LEU A 61 19.50 20.05 3.71
CA LEU A 61 18.26 19.75 2.98
C LEU A 61 17.83 20.86 2.03
N LYS A 62 18.13 22.13 2.32
CA LYS A 62 17.79 23.27 1.46
C LYS A 62 18.65 23.36 0.20
N THR A 63 19.78 22.65 0.18
CA THR A 63 20.66 22.59 -0.99
C THR A 63 20.28 21.48 -1.97
N ILE A 64 19.35 20.60 -1.59
CA ILE A 64 18.96 19.45 -2.40
C ILE A 64 17.85 19.86 -3.36
N VAL A 65 18.14 19.73 -4.66
CA VAL A 65 17.12 19.69 -5.71
C VAL A 65 16.85 18.23 -6.04
N THR A 66 15.59 17.82 -6.02
CA THR A 66 15.18 16.46 -6.40
C THR A 66 14.23 16.50 -7.59
N GLY A 67 14.13 15.39 -8.31
CA GLY A 67 13.17 15.25 -9.39
C GLY A 67 12.84 13.79 -9.68
N ASP A 68 11.68 13.58 -10.28
CA ASP A 68 11.20 12.25 -10.67
C ASP A 68 10.22 12.36 -11.84
N GLU A 69 9.93 11.22 -12.46
CA GLU A 69 9.00 11.09 -13.57
C GLU A 69 7.79 10.25 -13.18
N SER A 70 6.59 10.70 -13.52
CA SER A 70 5.36 9.95 -13.23
C SER A 70 4.40 9.95 -14.42
N TRP A 71 3.63 8.87 -14.56
CA TRP A 71 2.57 8.80 -15.56
C TRP A 71 1.27 9.40 -15.00
N CYS A 72 0.82 10.50 -15.59
CA CYS A 72 -0.51 11.05 -15.36
C CYS A 72 -1.51 10.40 -16.31
N LEU A 73 -2.47 9.66 -15.75
CA LEU A 73 -3.57 9.06 -16.49
C LEU A 73 -4.77 10.02 -16.48
N GLU A 74 -5.48 10.10 -17.61
CA GLU A 74 -6.70 10.92 -17.73
C GLU A 74 -7.76 10.52 -16.69
N TYR A 75 -7.88 9.23 -16.42
CA TYR A 75 -8.67 8.68 -15.33
C TYR A 75 -8.07 7.37 -14.84
N ASP A 76 -8.28 7.09 -13.55
CA ASP A 76 -8.03 5.78 -12.96
C ASP A 76 -9.36 5.05 -12.72
N PRO A 77 -9.46 3.77 -13.09
CA PRO A 77 -10.65 2.98 -12.80
C PRO A 77 -10.75 2.77 -11.29
N GLU A 78 -11.95 2.96 -10.74
CA GLU A 78 -12.20 2.64 -9.33
C GLU A 78 -11.80 1.20 -9.02
N THR A 79 -11.10 1.02 -7.90
CA THR A 79 -10.88 -0.30 -7.32
C THR A 79 -12.21 -0.88 -6.84
N LYS A 80 -12.29 -2.21 -6.74
CA LYS A 80 -13.46 -2.91 -6.18
C LYS A 80 -13.88 -2.40 -4.80
N ARG A 81 -12.93 -1.87 -4.02
CA ARG A 81 -13.20 -1.32 -2.69
C ARG A 81 -13.74 0.11 -2.76
N GLN A 82 -13.30 0.91 -3.73
CA GLN A 82 -13.85 2.25 -3.97
C GLN A 82 -15.26 2.17 -4.55
N SER A 83 -15.58 1.13 -5.32
CA SER A 83 -16.92 0.91 -5.86
C SER A 83 -17.91 0.31 -4.85
N LEU A 84 -17.62 0.34 -3.55
CA LEU A 84 -18.55 -0.13 -2.51
C LEU A 84 -19.68 0.90 -2.35
N GLU A 85 -20.91 0.46 -2.53
CA GLU A 85 -22.10 1.29 -2.35
C GLU A 85 -23.10 0.63 -1.40
N TRP A 86 -23.88 1.47 -0.70
CA TRP A 86 -24.94 1.02 0.19
C TRP A 86 -26.18 0.65 -0.63
N THR A 87 -26.75 -0.52 -0.38
CA THR A 87 -27.98 -0.98 -1.04
C THR A 87 -29.08 -1.27 -0.03
N SER A 88 -30.34 -1.14 -0.45
CA SER A 88 -31.49 -1.50 0.38
C SER A 88 -31.57 -3.02 0.61
N PRO A 89 -32.11 -3.48 1.75
CA PRO A 89 -32.36 -4.90 2.00
C PRO A 89 -33.18 -5.55 0.88
N GLY A 90 -32.78 -6.73 0.43
CA GLY A 90 -33.47 -7.48 -0.64
C GLY A 90 -33.07 -7.08 -2.07
N LYS A 91 -32.32 -5.99 -2.28
CA LYS A 91 -31.73 -5.69 -3.60
C LYS A 91 -30.50 -6.56 -3.86
N GLY A 92 -30.38 -7.04 -5.11
CA GLY A 92 -29.21 -7.76 -5.60
C GLY A 92 -27.94 -6.90 -5.58
N ARG A 93 -26.78 -7.54 -5.73
CA ARG A 93 -25.49 -6.83 -5.79
C ARG A 93 -25.45 -5.92 -7.03
N PRO A 94 -25.03 -4.66 -6.88
CA PRO A 94 -24.83 -3.75 -8.01
C PRO A 94 -23.81 -4.34 -8.98
N MET A 95 -24.12 -4.28 -10.26
CA MET A 95 -23.17 -4.66 -11.32
C MET A 95 -22.53 -3.39 -11.88
N LYS A 96 -21.20 -3.32 -11.75
CA LYS A 96 -20.40 -2.27 -12.37
C LYS A 96 -19.46 -2.92 -13.39
N VAL A 97 -19.51 -2.44 -14.63
CA VAL A 97 -18.56 -2.88 -15.66
C VAL A 97 -17.18 -2.36 -15.29
N ARG A 98 -16.17 -3.24 -15.31
CA ARG A 98 -14.79 -2.85 -15.02
C ARG A 98 -14.29 -1.94 -16.13
N ALA A 99 -14.05 -0.66 -15.81
CA ALA A 99 -13.35 0.25 -16.71
C ALA A 99 -11.88 -0.19 -16.86
N SER A 100 -11.37 -0.17 -18.10
CA SER A 100 -9.93 -0.28 -18.35
C SER A 100 -9.23 1.00 -17.93
N LYS A 101 -7.97 0.90 -17.53
CA LYS A 101 -7.13 2.10 -17.35
C LYS A 101 -7.14 2.97 -18.60
N SER A 102 -7.01 4.28 -18.42
CA SER A 102 -6.92 5.22 -19.53
C SER A 102 -5.82 4.78 -20.51
N LYS A 103 -6.13 4.80 -21.81
CA LYS A 103 -5.13 4.63 -22.88
C LYS A 103 -4.30 5.89 -23.08
N THR A 104 -4.89 7.05 -22.77
CA THR A 104 -4.22 8.35 -22.75
C THR A 104 -3.39 8.46 -21.48
N LYS A 105 -2.09 8.64 -21.65
CA LYS A 105 -1.15 8.88 -20.56
C LYS A 105 -0.18 10.00 -20.96
N THR A 106 0.08 10.89 -20.02
CA THR A 106 1.08 11.96 -20.15
C THR A 106 2.20 11.68 -19.17
N MET A 107 3.45 11.78 -19.60
CA MET A 107 4.58 11.71 -18.69
C MET A 107 4.81 13.10 -18.08
N LEU A 108 4.74 13.18 -16.76
CA LEU A 108 5.12 14.35 -15.98
C LEU A 108 6.57 14.18 -15.53
N LEU A 109 7.41 15.15 -15.86
CA LEU A 109 8.75 15.27 -15.31
C LEU A 109 8.74 16.49 -14.39
N VAL A 110 9.17 16.31 -13.14
CA VAL A 110 9.16 17.40 -12.16
C VAL A 110 10.48 17.45 -11.42
N PHE A 111 10.96 18.67 -11.19
CA PHE A 111 12.08 18.97 -10.29
C PHE A 111 11.60 20.01 -9.29
N PHE A 112 12.00 19.87 -8.03
CA PHE A 112 11.68 20.81 -6.96
C PHE A 112 12.77 20.83 -5.89
N ASP A 113 12.87 21.95 -5.21
CA ASP A 113 13.65 22.19 -4.00
C ASP A 113 12.73 22.47 -2.80
N SER A 114 13.32 22.82 -1.65
CA SER A 114 12.61 23.04 -0.37
C SER A 114 11.95 24.41 -0.25
#